data_AF-A0A1B1UD26-F1
#
_entry.id   AF-A0A1B1UD26-F1
#
_cell.length_a   1.000
_cell.length_b   1.000
_cell.length_c   1.000
_cell.angle_alpha   90.00
_cell.angle_beta   90.00
_cell.angle_gamma   90.00
#
_symmetry.space_group_name_H-M   'P 1'
#
loop_
_entity.id
_entity.type
_entity.pdbx_description
1 polymer ?
#
loop_
_entity_poly.entity_id
_entity_poly.type
_entity_poly.pdbx_seq_one_letter_code
_entity_poly.pdbx_strand_id
1 'polypeptide(L)'
;MSNDLESILSGQQSAAPEPEQEQVTQAAAAEGEGQQEQQQTGATEQEGQQQTRTVPHEALHAEKQKVKRYTEEVAEFRRANETLQRQVSELLQRVPVQKQEAPQAPDFFEDPSAATRHEVRQTVSPQFDQINQTLLAFAKDNAITRFSEEAVNEAESAFISAMQSGKLDQGDYQKVVSSPNRYAAAVQWHKRQIAQAEIGDDPAAFRARLEAELREKILAEQGGQQQAQQRQPVMPSNMAAARNVGARSGPAWGGPSPIQDIFDRSRQTG
;
A
#
# COMPACT_ATOMS: atom_id res chain seq x y z
N MET A 1 -4.16 20.91 -39.61
CA MET A 1 -3.03 20.29 -38.87
C MET A 1 -2.70 18.97 -39.55
N SER A 2 -2.10 19.05 -40.74
CA SER A 2 -1.98 17.89 -41.65
C SER A 2 -0.60 17.81 -42.32
N ASN A 3 0.32 18.73 -42.01
CA ASN A 3 1.61 18.83 -42.71
C ASN A 3 2.77 18.18 -41.92
N ASP A 4 2.57 17.83 -40.65
CA ASP A 4 3.65 17.28 -39.80
C ASP A 4 3.90 15.78 -40.03
N LEU A 5 2.91 15.06 -40.57
CA LEU A 5 3.03 13.61 -40.80
C LEU A 5 3.71 13.26 -42.14
N GLU A 6 3.77 14.21 -43.07
CA GLU A 6 4.41 14.01 -44.39
C GLU A 6 5.93 14.26 -44.34
N SER A 7 6.39 15.06 -43.37
CA SER A 7 7.81 15.36 -43.16
C SER A 7 8.58 14.18 -42.53
N ILE A 8 7.91 13.35 -41.73
CA ILE A 8 8.54 12.23 -41.00
C ILE A 8 8.65 10.97 -41.89
N LEU A 9 7.82 10.86 -42.93
CA LEU A 9 7.76 9.67 -43.80
C LEU A 9 8.73 9.73 -45.00
N SER A 10 9.31 10.89 -45.29
CA SER A 10 10.28 11.07 -46.37
C SER A 10 11.68 11.17 -45.77
N GLY A 11 12.44 10.08 -45.79
CA GLY A 11 13.77 9.95 -45.18
C GLY A 11 14.82 10.91 -45.73
N GLN A 12 14.73 12.19 -45.40
CA GLN A 12 15.72 13.21 -45.70
C GLN A 12 16.59 13.45 -44.46
N GLN A 13 17.64 12.64 -44.36
CA GLN A 13 18.74 12.87 -43.43
C GLN A 13 19.49 14.14 -43.88
N SER A 14 19.54 15.16 -43.02
CA SER A 14 20.53 16.23 -43.12
C SER A 14 21.37 16.22 -41.85
N ALA A 15 22.63 15.85 -42.03
CA ALA A 15 23.66 15.79 -41.03
C ALA A 15 23.98 17.18 -40.44
N ALA A 16 24.53 17.15 -39.23
CA ALA A 16 24.96 18.28 -38.41
C ALA A 16 25.87 19.30 -39.12
N PRO A 17 26.03 20.50 -38.51
CA PRO A 17 27.33 20.80 -37.93
C PRO A 17 27.25 21.31 -36.49
N GLU A 18 28.09 20.75 -35.62
CA GLU A 18 28.65 21.42 -34.42
C GLU A 18 29.82 22.33 -34.86
N PRO A 19 30.43 23.16 -33.99
CA PRO A 19 29.95 23.77 -32.73
C PRO A 19 30.27 25.29 -32.66
N GLU A 20 29.52 26.09 -31.90
CA GLU A 20 30.10 27.32 -31.32
C GLU A 20 29.34 27.77 -30.06
N GLN A 21 30.13 28.33 -29.14
CA GLN A 21 29.93 28.59 -27.73
C GLN A 21 29.07 29.83 -27.45
N GLU A 22 28.27 29.79 -26.38
CA GLU A 22 28.11 30.89 -25.41
C GLU A 22 27.41 30.33 -24.16
N GLN A 23 28.19 29.94 -23.15
CA GLN A 23 28.28 30.61 -21.83
C GLN A 23 26.92 30.87 -21.15
N VAL A 24 26.68 30.25 -19.98
CA VAL A 24 26.73 30.94 -18.68
C VAL A 24 27.10 29.93 -17.56
N THR A 25 28.22 30.23 -16.90
CA THR A 25 28.67 29.91 -15.52
C THR A 25 28.81 28.46 -15.03
N GLN A 26 30.03 27.98 -15.23
CA GLN A 26 30.98 27.50 -14.22
C GLN A 26 30.71 27.89 -12.75
N ALA A 27 30.79 26.91 -11.85
CA ALA A 27 31.65 26.98 -10.66
C ALA A 27 31.97 25.55 -10.19
N ALA A 28 33.24 25.18 -10.31
CA ALA A 28 33.82 23.94 -9.82
C ALA A 28 34.14 24.03 -8.32
N ALA A 29 34.13 22.86 -7.68
CA ALA A 29 35.05 22.37 -6.66
C ALA A 29 35.50 23.31 -5.52
N ALA A 30 35.26 22.90 -4.27
CA ALA A 30 36.33 22.55 -3.34
C ALA A 30 35.77 22.00 -2.02
N GLU A 31 36.47 21.01 -1.48
CA GLU A 31 36.44 20.54 -0.11
C GLU A 31 36.49 21.68 0.91
N GLY A 32 35.93 21.46 2.11
CA GLY A 32 36.24 22.29 3.26
C GLY A 32 35.18 22.25 4.35
N GLU A 33 35.53 21.64 5.47
CA GLU A 33 34.81 21.64 6.75
C GLU A 33 34.35 23.05 7.19
N GLY A 34 33.20 23.14 7.87
CA GLY A 34 32.79 24.41 8.46
C GLY A 34 31.42 24.40 9.13
N GLN A 35 31.44 24.42 10.45
CA GLN A 35 30.35 24.47 11.41
C GLN A 35 29.32 25.61 11.25
N GLN A 36 28.16 25.36 11.86
CA GLN A 36 27.23 26.28 12.53
C GLN A 36 26.28 27.14 11.69
N GLU A 37 24.99 26.84 11.82
CA GLU A 37 24.01 27.86 12.19
C GLU A 37 22.89 27.27 13.06
N GLN A 38 22.83 27.78 14.29
CA GLN A 38 21.67 27.76 15.16
C GLN A 38 20.63 28.76 14.65
N GLN A 39 19.35 28.40 14.77
CA GLN A 39 18.22 29.22 15.25
C GLN A 39 16.92 28.53 14.82
N GLN A 40 15.80 28.53 15.54
CA GLN A 40 15.41 28.89 16.91
C GLN A 40 13.90 28.55 16.94
N THR A 41 13.40 27.93 18.00
CA THR A 41 12.01 28.06 18.49
C THR A 41 11.95 27.16 19.72
N GLY A 42 11.57 27.60 20.91
CA GLY A 42 11.32 28.90 21.50
C GLY A 42 11.32 28.64 22.99
N ALA A 43 12.08 29.42 23.75
CA ALA A 43 12.11 29.32 25.20
C ALA A 43 10.80 29.83 25.79
N THR A 44 10.21 29.07 26.71
CA THR A 44 9.44 29.62 27.81
C THR A 44 10.14 29.14 29.06
N GLU A 45 10.95 30.01 29.66
CA GLU A 45 11.49 29.81 31.00
C GLU A 45 10.42 30.24 32.02
N GLN A 46 10.04 29.31 32.90
CA GLN A 46 9.76 29.64 34.29
C GLN A 46 10.41 28.60 35.18
N GLU A 47 11.24 29.11 36.08
CA GLU A 47 12.14 28.43 37.00
C GLU A 47 11.40 27.49 37.97
N GLY A 48 12.02 26.34 38.25
CA GLY A 48 11.57 25.46 39.31
C GLY A 48 12.26 24.10 39.27
N GLN A 49 13.35 23.99 40.03
CA GLN A 49 14.09 22.77 40.38
C GLN A 49 15.07 22.26 39.31
N GLN A 50 16.36 22.46 39.62
CA GLN A 50 17.44 21.57 39.23
C GLN A 50 17.12 20.16 39.76
N GLN A 51 16.25 19.44 39.07
CA GLN A 51 16.29 17.98 39.12
C GLN A 51 17.44 17.61 38.20
N THR A 52 18.61 17.37 38.81
CA THR A 52 19.56 16.40 38.26
C THR A 52 18.72 15.26 37.70
N ARG A 53 18.61 15.15 36.37
CA ARG A 53 17.95 14.02 35.72
C ARG A 53 18.91 12.85 35.86
N THR A 54 19.09 12.40 37.10
CA THR A 54 19.74 11.16 37.48
C THR A 54 18.83 10.07 36.92
N VAL A 55 19.11 9.71 35.67
CA VAL A 55 18.60 8.47 35.10
C VAL A 55 19.02 7.39 36.10
N PRO A 56 18.07 6.65 36.71
CA PRO A 56 18.43 5.62 37.67
C PRO A 56 19.49 4.73 37.03
N HIS A 57 20.63 4.55 37.69
CA HIS A 57 21.78 3.83 37.11
C HIS A 57 21.36 2.45 36.59
N GLU A 58 20.38 1.82 37.25
CA GLU A 58 19.74 0.57 36.85
C GLU A 58 19.03 0.63 35.48
N ALA A 59 18.31 1.71 35.16
CA ALA A 59 17.67 1.92 33.86
C ALA A 59 18.72 2.07 32.75
N LEU A 60 19.82 2.77 33.03
CA LEU A 60 20.94 2.93 32.11
C LEU A 60 21.68 1.61 31.88
N HIS A 61 21.86 0.80 32.92
CA HIS A 61 22.41 -0.55 32.79
C HIS A 61 21.49 -1.48 31.98
N ALA A 62 20.18 -1.41 32.19
CA ALA A 62 19.20 -2.19 31.42
C ALA A 62 19.20 -1.79 29.93
N GLU A 63 19.31 -0.49 29.61
CA GLU A 63 19.43 -0.01 28.24
C GLU A 63 20.73 -0.47 27.59
N LYS A 64 21.87 -0.33 28.29
CA LYS A 64 23.16 -0.84 27.81
C LYS A 64 23.15 -2.35 27.57
N GLN A 65 22.45 -3.12 28.40
CA GLN A 65 22.30 -4.57 28.21
C GLN A 65 21.44 -4.88 26.97
N LYS A 66 20.37 -4.15 26.72
CA LYS A 66 19.56 -4.30 25.50
C LYS A 66 20.38 -4.00 24.25
N VAL A 67 21.12 -2.89 24.25
CA VAL A 67 22.01 -2.53 23.14
C VAL A 67 23.04 -3.63 22.88
N LYS A 68 23.67 -4.16 23.93
CA LYS A 68 24.61 -5.29 23.80
C LYS A 68 23.95 -6.52 23.16
N ARG A 69 22.77 -6.92 23.63
CA ARG A 69 22.02 -8.05 23.06
C ARG A 69 21.67 -7.81 21.59
N TYR A 70 21.17 -6.63 21.24
CA TYR A 70 20.89 -6.31 19.84
C TYR A 70 22.14 -6.31 18.97
N THR A 71 23.27 -5.80 19.46
CA THR A 71 24.52 -5.86 18.70
C THR A 71 25.03 -7.30 18.53
N GLU A 72 24.83 -8.15 19.53
CA GLU A 72 25.15 -9.58 19.46
C GLU A 72 24.23 -10.29 18.45
N GLU A 73 22.91 -10.07 18.52
CA GLU A 73 21.93 -10.62 17.58
C GLU A 73 22.20 -10.19 16.13
N VAL A 74 22.53 -8.91 15.90
CA VAL A 74 22.88 -8.41 14.55
C VAL A 74 24.19 -9.04 14.06
N ALA A 75 25.18 -9.19 14.94
CA ALA A 75 26.44 -9.85 14.59
C ALA A 75 26.24 -11.34 14.28
N GLU A 76 25.39 -12.04 15.04
CA GLU A 76 25.01 -13.42 14.77
C GLU A 76 24.24 -13.56 13.46
N PHE A 77 23.28 -12.66 13.20
CA PHE A 77 22.52 -12.64 11.96
C PHE A 77 23.40 -12.38 10.74
N ARG A 78 24.38 -11.48 10.86
CA ARG A 78 25.40 -11.25 9.81
C ARG A 78 26.23 -12.51 9.54
N ARG A 79 26.74 -13.16 10.59
CA ARG A 79 27.50 -14.41 10.47
C ARG A 79 26.67 -15.53 9.84
N ALA A 80 25.40 -15.65 10.24
CA ALA A 80 24.47 -16.62 9.68
C ALA A 80 24.23 -16.37 8.18
N ASN A 81 24.01 -15.11 7.79
CA ASN A 81 23.87 -14.73 6.38
C ASN A 81 25.15 -14.99 5.58
N GLU A 82 26.33 -14.64 6.10
CA GLU A 82 27.59 -14.94 5.42
C GLU A 82 27.80 -16.45 5.24
N THR A 83 27.45 -17.24 6.24
CA THR A 83 27.54 -18.71 6.17
C THR A 83 26.56 -19.26 5.15
N LEU A 84 25.32 -18.78 5.15
CA LEU A 84 24.30 -19.14 4.16
C LEU A 84 24.74 -18.77 2.74
N GLN A 85 25.27 -17.56 2.54
CA GLN A 85 25.79 -17.10 1.25
C GLN A 85 26.93 -17.98 0.75
N ARG A 86 27.84 -18.41 1.64
CA ARG A 86 28.90 -19.38 1.29
C ARG A 86 28.35 -20.74 0.92
N GLN A 87 27.37 -21.25 1.66
CA GLN A 87 26.72 -22.52 1.33
C GLN A 87 26.00 -22.44 -0.02
N VAL A 88 25.29 -21.34 -0.28
CA VAL A 88 24.63 -21.10 -1.56
C VAL A 88 25.65 -21.00 -2.68
N SER A 89 26.77 -20.28 -2.50
CA SER A 89 27.80 -20.19 -3.54
C SER A 89 28.51 -21.52 -3.79
N GLU A 90 28.76 -22.31 -2.74
CA GLU A 90 29.31 -23.67 -2.86
C GLU A 90 28.33 -24.62 -3.56
N LEU A 91 27.03 -24.52 -3.26
CA LEU A 91 25.98 -25.26 -3.97
C LEU A 91 25.91 -24.83 -5.44
N LEU A 92 25.96 -23.54 -5.74
CA LEU A 92 25.96 -23.02 -7.11
C LEU A 92 27.20 -23.46 -7.91
N GLN A 93 28.36 -23.58 -7.25
CA GLN A 93 29.58 -24.11 -7.87
C GLN A 93 29.54 -25.63 -8.06
N ARG A 94 28.89 -26.36 -7.15
CA ARG A 94 28.74 -27.82 -7.20
C ARG A 94 27.64 -28.30 -8.12
N VAL A 95 26.61 -27.49 -8.36
CA VAL A 95 25.71 -27.72 -9.48
C VAL A 95 26.59 -27.60 -10.73
N PRO A 96 26.86 -28.69 -11.47
CA PRO A 96 27.42 -28.52 -12.79
C PRO A 96 26.40 -27.66 -13.51
N VAL A 97 26.76 -26.40 -13.74
CA VAL A 97 26.22 -25.68 -14.88
C VAL A 97 26.67 -26.57 -16.02
N GLN A 98 25.80 -27.52 -16.41
CA GLN A 98 25.76 -27.89 -17.80
C GLN A 98 25.68 -26.52 -18.46
N LYS A 99 26.80 -26.07 -19.02
CA LYS A 99 26.76 -25.15 -20.13
C LYS A 99 25.84 -25.89 -21.08
N GLN A 100 24.53 -25.63 -20.96
CA GLN A 100 23.69 -25.60 -22.12
C GLN A 100 24.45 -24.62 -22.97
N GLU A 101 25.27 -25.16 -23.88
CA GLU A 101 25.75 -24.40 -25.02
C GLU A 101 24.54 -23.62 -25.44
N ALA A 102 24.64 -22.28 -25.33
CA ALA A 102 23.60 -21.43 -25.85
C ALA A 102 23.31 -22.00 -27.23
N PRO A 103 22.07 -22.47 -27.48
CA PRO A 103 21.77 -23.18 -28.72
C PRO A 103 22.33 -22.34 -29.84
N GLN A 104 23.27 -22.90 -30.60
CA GLN A 104 23.99 -22.13 -31.62
C GLN A 104 22.95 -21.39 -32.44
N ALA A 105 23.18 -20.09 -32.66
CA ALA A 105 22.24 -19.27 -33.41
C ALA A 105 21.93 -20.04 -34.71
N PRO A 106 20.66 -20.37 -34.99
CA PRO A 106 20.32 -21.16 -36.16
C PRO A 106 20.91 -20.47 -37.39
N ASP A 107 21.59 -21.23 -38.25
CA ASP A 107 22.12 -20.65 -39.47
C ASP A 107 20.96 -20.21 -40.35
N PHE A 108 20.99 -18.95 -40.77
CA PHE A 108 20.00 -18.38 -41.68
C PHE A 108 19.96 -19.13 -43.02
N PHE A 109 21.07 -19.70 -43.47
CA PHE A 109 21.12 -20.43 -44.74
C PHE A 109 20.61 -21.87 -44.64
N GLU A 110 20.73 -22.51 -43.47
CA GLU A 110 20.20 -23.87 -43.25
C GLU A 110 18.73 -23.86 -42.84
N ASP A 111 18.32 -22.96 -41.94
CA ASP A 111 16.93 -22.74 -41.54
C ASP A 111 16.64 -21.24 -41.33
N PRO A 112 16.24 -20.52 -42.40
CA PRO A 112 15.94 -19.09 -42.30
C PRO A 112 14.80 -18.80 -41.31
N SER A 113 13.86 -19.74 -41.14
CA SER A 113 12.71 -19.54 -40.27
C SER A 113 13.08 -19.61 -38.79
N ALA A 114 14.01 -20.50 -38.41
CA ALA A 114 14.54 -20.60 -37.06
C ALA A 114 15.47 -19.43 -36.73
N ALA A 115 16.32 -19.02 -37.68
CA ALA A 115 17.22 -17.89 -37.53
C ALA A 115 16.45 -16.58 -37.28
N THR A 116 15.43 -16.29 -38.09
CA THR A 116 14.58 -15.10 -37.89
C THR A 116 13.82 -15.15 -36.55
N ARG A 117 13.28 -16.30 -36.14
CA ARG A 117 12.62 -16.41 -34.81
C ARG A 117 13.58 -16.15 -33.67
N HIS A 118 14.81 -16.65 -33.78
CA HIS A 118 15.85 -16.43 -32.78
C HIS A 118 16.23 -14.94 -32.71
N GLU A 119 16.44 -14.29 -33.85
CA GLU A 119 16.75 -12.86 -33.92
C GLU A 119 15.59 -11.99 -33.39
N VAL A 120 14.35 -12.27 -33.79
CA VAL A 120 13.16 -11.59 -33.25
C VAL A 120 13.04 -11.83 -31.74
N ARG A 121 13.32 -13.05 -31.26
CA ARG A 121 13.31 -13.32 -29.83
C ARG A 121 14.39 -12.51 -29.11
N GLN A 122 15.62 -12.44 -29.63
CA GLN A 122 16.67 -11.65 -29.00
C GLN A 122 16.37 -10.14 -29.00
N THR A 123 15.80 -9.64 -30.09
CA THR A 123 15.56 -8.21 -30.27
C THR A 123 14.28 -7.70 -29.64
N VAL A 124 13.26 -8.55 -29.47
CA VAL A 124 11.91 -8.16 -28.99
C VAL A 124 11.59 -8.70 -27.58
N SER A 125 12.24 -9.79 -27.13
CA SER A 125 11.99 -10.32 -25.76
C SER A 125 12.22 -9.29 -24.65
N PRO A 126 13.30 -8.48 -24.62
CA PRO A 126 13.49 -7.56 -23.51
C PRO A 126 12.40 -6.47 -23.45
N GLN A 127 11.87 -6.05 -24.59
CA GLN A 127 10.75 -5.12 -24.67
C GLN A 127 9.46 -5.78 -24.20
N PHE A 128 9.21 -7.04 -24.55
CA PHE A 128 8.07 -7.78 -24.03
C PHE A 128 8.15 -8.00 -22.52
N ASP A 129 9.34 -8.30 -21.98
CA ASP A 129 9.54 -8.45 -20.55
C ASP A 129 9.26 -7.14 -19.82
N GLN A 130 9.74 -6.01 -20.35
CA GLN A 130 9.46 -4.69 -19.80
C GLN A 130 7.96 -4.33 -19.86
N ILE A 131 7.29 -4.61 -20.98
CA ILE A 131 5.85 -4.40 -21.13
C ILE A 131 5.09 -5.29 -20.13
N ASN A 132 5.45 -6.57 -20.02
CA ASN A 132 4.82 -7.49 -19.07
C ASN A 132 5.00 -7.03 -17.63
N GLN A 133 6.21 -6.59 -17.24
CA GLN A 133 6.46 -6.04 -15.91
C GLN A 133 5.61 -4.79 -15.65
N THR A 134 5.50 -3.91 -16.64
CA THR A 134 4.68 -2.69 -16.56
C THR A 134 3.20 -3.04 -16.40
N LEU A 135 2.68 -3.99 -17.20
CA LEU A 135 1.30 -4.46 -17.11
C LEU A 135 1.02 -5.14 -15.76
N LEU A 136 1.97 -5.92 -15.23
CA LEU A 136 1.84 -6.51 -13.91
C LEU A 136 1.80 -5.44 -12.81
N ALA A 137 2.67 -4.43 -12.87
CA ALA A 137 2.64 -3.30 -11.92
C ALA A 137 1.28 -2.58 -11.95
N PHE A 138 0.78 -2.23 -13.13
CA PHE A 138 -0.55 -1.62 -13.27
C PHE A 138 -1.68 -2.53 -12.77
N ALA A 139 -1.59 -3.84 -13.02
CA ALA A 139 -2.56 -4.80 -12.51
C ALA A 139 -2.53 -4.85 -10.98
N LYS A 140 -1.35 -4.78 -10.36
CA LYS A 140 -1.19 -4.71 -8.91
C LYS A 140 -1.83 -3.43 -8.37
N ASP A 141 -1.50 -2.27 -8.91
CA ASP A 141 -2.07 -0.98 -8.49
C ASP A 141 -3.59 -0.96 -8.61
N ASN A 142 -4.12 -1.51 -9.70
CA ASN A 142 -5.57 -1.64 -9.90
C ASN A 142 -6.22 -2.57 -8.87
N ALA A 143 -5.55 -3.65 -8.46
CA ALA A 143 -6.03 -4.54 -7.43
C ALA A 143 -5.99 -3.89 -6.04
N ILE A 144 -4.92 -3.14 -5.73
CA ILE A 144 -4.76 -2.39 -4.49
C ILE A 144 -5.90 -1.38 -4.33
N THR A 145 -6.25 -0.67 -5.41
CA THR A 145 -7.37 0.27 -5.45
C THR A 145 -8.71 -0.40 -5.07
N ARG A 146 -8.87 -1.72 -5.28
CA ARG A 146 -10.12 -2.45 -5.03
C ARG A 146 -10.15 -3.20 -3.69
N PHE A 147 -9.02 -3.73 -3.22
CA PHE A 147 -8.97 -4.68 -2.11
C PHE A 147 -8.10 -4.29 -0.93
N SER A 148 -7.37 -3.18 -1.00
CA SER A 148 -6.28 -2.75 -0.11
C SER A 148 -4.92 -3.37 -0.46
N GLU A 149 -3.85 -2.66 -0.10
CA GLU A 149 -2.48 -3.07 -0.36
C GLU A 149 -2.09 -4.33 0.41
N GLU A 150 -2.43 -4.36 1.70
CA GLU A 150 -2.12 -5.48 2.58
C GLU A 150 -2.77 -6.78 2.10
N ALA A 151 -4.06 -6.74 1.74
CA ALA A 151 -4.78 -7.92 1.25
C ALA A 151 -4.22 -8.46 -0.08
N VAL A 152 -3.74 -7.56 -0.96
CA VAL A 152 -3.13 -7.95 -2.24
C VAL A 152 -1.76 -8.58 -2.01
N ASN A 153 -0.92 -7.98 -1.17
CA ASN A 153 0.41 -8.50 -0.86
C ASN A 153 0.34 -9.84 -0.12
N GLU A 154 -0.56 -9.97 0.85
CA GLU A 154 -0.79 -11.22 1.58
C GLU A 154 -1.26 -12.33 0.61
N ALA A 155 -2.26 -12.04 -0.22
CA ALA A 155 -2.77 -13.00 -1.19
C ALA A 155 -1.71 -13.41 -2.24
N GLU A 156 -0.89 -12.47 -2.70
CA GLU A 156 0.25 -12.74 -3.58
C GLU A 156 1.24 -13.70 -2.90
N SER A 157 1.63 -13.39 -1.66
CA SER A 157 2.58 -14.23 -0.90
C SER A 157 2.04 -15.64 -0.64
N ALA A 158 0.75 -15.76 -0.32
CA ALA A 158 0.07 -17.03 -0.10
C ALA A 158 -0.02 -17.84 -1.40
N PHE A 159 -0.31 -17.17 -2.53
CA PHE A 159 -0.39 -17.83 -3.84
C PHE A 159 0.97 -18.35 -4.29
N ILE A 160 2.03 -17.53 -4.16
CA ILE A 160 3.40 -17.94 -4.48
C ILE A 160 3.83 -19.10 -3.59
N SER A 161 3.53 -19.04 -2.29
CA SER A 161 3.84 -20.12 -1.34
C SER A 161 3.10 -21.41 -1.66
N ALA A 162 1.83 -21.34 -2.06
CA ALA A 162 1.04 -22.49 -2.48
C ALA A 162 1.59 -23.11 -3.79
N MET A 163 2.02 -22.27 -4.72
CA MET A 163 2.66 -22.70 -5.97
C MET A 163 4.00 -23.40 -5.69
N GLN A 164 4.86 -22.81 -4.87
CA GLN A 164 6.17 -23.38 -4.51
C GLN A 164 6.05 -24.67 -3.72
N SER A 165 5.06 -24.78 -2.84
CA SER A 165 4.81 -25.99 -2.06
C SER A 165 4.06 -27.09 -2.83
N GLY A 166 3.66 -26.83 -4.08
CA GLY A 166 2.91 -27.78 -4.90
C GLY A 166 1.49 -28.08 -4.38
N LYS A 167 0.98 -27.27 -3.46
CA LYS A 167 -0.38 -27.39 -2.90
C LYS A 167 -1.43 -26.66 -3.74
N LEU A 168 -0.99 -25.89 -4.73
CA LEU A 168 -1.87 -25.16 -5.62
C LEU A 168 -2.51 -26.10 -6.65
N ASP A 169 -3.83 -26.10 -6.71
CA ASP A 169 -4.57 -26.81 -7.76
C ASP A 169 -4.28 -26.20 -9.14
N GLN A 170 -4.13 -27.07 -10.15
CA GLN A 170 -3.85 -26.66 -11.53
C GLN A 170 -4.99 -25.80 -12.10
N GLY A 171 -6.24 -26.10 -11.74
CA GLY A 171 -7.40 -25.31 -12.17
C GLY A 171 -7.37 -23.91 -11.59
N ASP A 172 -6.99 -23.78 -10.32
CA ASP A 172 -6.86 -22.49 -9.66
C ASP A 172 -5.68 -21.67 -10.18
N TYR A 173 -4.55 -22.31 -10.50
CA TYR A 173 -3.44 -21.66 -11.19
C TYR A 173 -3.88 -21.08 -12.54
N GLN A 174 -4.55 -21.87 -13.37
CA GLN A 174 -5.01 -21.42 -14.69
C GLN A 174 -6.00 -20.26 -14.58
N LYS A 175 -6.94 -20.30 -13.62
CA LYS A 175 -7.87 -19.19 -13.38
C LYS A 175 -7.12 -17.90 -13.05
N VAL A 176 -6.13 -17.94 -12.16
CA VAL A 176 -5.36 -16.75 -11.79
C VAL A 176 -4.52 -16.23 -12.95
N VAL A 177 -3.85 -17.11 -13.70
CA VAL A 177 -2.96 -16.74 -14.81
C VAL A 177 -3.72 -16.19 -16.02
N SER A 178 -4.89 -16.76 -16.33
CA SER A 178 -5.75 -16.34 -17.43
C SER A 178 -6.61 -15.11 -17.09
N SER A 179 -6.67 -14.72 -15.82
CA SER A 179 -7.45 -13.57 -15.39
C SER A 179 -6.86 -12.26 -15.92
N PRO A 180 -7.71 -11.28 -16.30
CA PRO A 180 -7.26 -9.95 -16.74
C PRO A 180 -6.39 -9.23 -15.71
N ASN A 181 -6.71 -9.41 -14.43
CA ASN A 181 -5.89 -8.94 -13.32
C ASN A 181 -5.57 -10.12 -12.40
N ARG A 182 -4.31 -10.56 -12.46
CA ARG A 182 -3.82 -11.71 -11.70
C ARG A 182 -3.84 -11.45 -10.19
N TYR A 183 -3.54 -10.23 -9.76
CA TYR A 183 -3.54 -9.86 -8.34
C TYR A 183 -4.93 -9.88 -7.74
N ALA A 184 -5.92 -9.33 -8.47
CA ALA A 184 -7.32 -9.40 -8.05
C ALA A 184 -7.82 -10.85 -7.96
N ALA A 185 -7.45 -11.69 -8.93
CA ALA A 185 -7.80 -13.11 -8.91
C ALA A 185 -7.10 -13.88 -7.78
N ALA A 186 -5.83 -13.56 -7.48
CA ALA A 186 -5.10 -14.12 -6.35
C ALA A 186 -5.77 -13.78 -5.02
N VAL A 187 -6.25 -12.53 -4.83
CA VAL A 187 -7.04 -12.14 -3.65
C VAL A 187 -8.32 -12.97 -3.52
N GLN A 188 -9.05 -13.17 -4.62
CA GLN A 188 -10.26 -13.99 -4.59
C GLN A 188 -9.96 -15.46 -4.27
N TRP A 189 -8.88 -16.01 -4.82
CA TRP A 189 -8.40 -17.34 -4.48
C TRP A 189 -8.04 -17.43 -2.98
N HIS A 190 -7.28 -16.45 -2.45
CA HIS A 190 -6.88 -16.42 -1.05
C HIS A 190 -8.09 -16.35 -0.11
N LYS A 191 -9.08 -15.50 -0.43
CA LYS A 191 -10.35 -15.43 0.30
C LYS A 191 -11.10 -16.76 0.29
N ARG A 192 -11.09 -17.47 -0.85
CA ARG A 192 -11.69 -18.80 -0.94
C ARG A 192 -10.93 -19.81 -0.07
N GLN A 193 -9.60 -19.74 -0.03
CA GLN A 193 -8.79 -20.60 0.83
C GLN A 193 -9.07 -20.35 2.32
N ILE A 194 -9.14 -19.08 2.74
CA ILE A 194 -9.52 -18.71 4.11
C ILE A 194 -10.94 -19.22 4.41
N ALA A 195 -11.91 -18.97 3.54
CA ALA A 195 -13.27 -19.44 3.74
C ALA A 195 -13.35 -20.97 3.81
N GLN A 196 -12.58 -21.69 2.99
CA GLN A 196 -12.49 -23.15 3.07
C GLN A 196 -11.88 -23.62 4.40
N ALA A 197 -10.87 -22.92 4.90
CA ALA A 197 -10.26 -23.21 6.20
C ALA A 197 -11.21 -22.89 7.37
N GLU A 198 -12.00 -21.81 7.28
CA GLU A 198 -12.96 -21.39 8.31
C GLU A 198 -14.22 -22.28 8.34
N ILE A 199 -14.73 -22.68 7.17
CA ILE A 199 -15.93 -23.50 7.05
C ILE A 199 -15.65 -24.97 7.36
N GLY A 200 -14.47 -25.49 6.97
CA GLY A 200 -14.11 -26.91 7.14
C GLY A 200 -15.07 -27.86 6.40
N ASP A 201 -15.21 -29.09 6.92
CA ASP A 201 -16.03 -30.16 6.33
C ASP A 201 -17.56 -29.97 6.52
N ASP A 202 -18.02 -28.95 7.26
CA ASP A 202 -19.44 -28.80 7.59
C ASP A 202 -20.00 -27.37 7.40
N PRO A 203 -20.46 -27.03 6.17
CA PRO A 203 -21.03 -25.72 5.87
C PRO A 203 -22.35 -25.42 6.58
N ALA A 204 -23.06 -26.43 7.11
CA ALA A 204 -24.27 -26.23 7.88
C ALA A 204 -23.96 -25.71 9.30
N ALA A 205 -22.91 -26.23 9.93
CA ALA A 205 -22.47 -25.80 11.25
C ALA A 205 -21.96 -24.34 11.25
N PHE A 206 -21.27 -23.91 10.19
CA PHE A 206 -20.83 -22.52 10.05
C PHE A 206 -22.00 -21.54 9.89
N ARG A 207 -23.02 -21.89 9.11
CA ARG A 207 -24.26 -21.08 9.00
C ARG A 207 -25.00 -21.00 10.33
N ALA A 208 -25.08 -22.10 11.07
CA ALA A 208 -25.71 -22.11 12.39
C ALA A 208 -24.96 -21.23 13.40
N ARG A 209 -23.62 -21.21 13.36
CA ARG A 209 -22.80 -20.30 14.19
C ARG A 209 -23.00 -18.84 13.80
N LEU A 210 -22.98 -18.53 12.51
CA LEU A 210 -23.27 -17.18 12.01
C LEU A 210 -24.68 -16.73 12.36
N GLU A 211 -25.68 -17.60 12.24
CA GLU A 211 -27.06 -17.28 12.63
C GLU A 211 -27.19 -17.07 14.14
N ALA A 212 -26.49 -17.86 14.97
CA ALA A 212 -26.45 -17.67 16.41
C ALA A 212 -25.77 -16.34 16.78
N GLU A 213 -24.63 -16.01 16.17
CA GLU A 213 -23.91 -14.75 16.38
C GLU A 213 -24.71 -13.54 15.89
N LEU A 214 -25.37 -13.65 14.73
CA LEU A 214 -26.24 -12.60 14.21
C LEU A 214 -27.45 -12.40 15.14
N ARG A 215 -28.02 -13.48 15.68
CA ARG A 215 -29.13 -13.42 16.63
C ARG A 215 -28.70 -12.81 17.95
N GLU A 216 -27.51 -13.14 18.46
CA GLU A 216 -26.92 -12.52 19.65
C GLU A 216 -26.62 -11.04 19.42
N LYS A 217 -26.09 -10.66 18.26
CA LYS A 217 -25.85 -9.25 17.91
C LYS A 217 -27.15 -8.45 17.82
N ILE A 218 -28.18 -9.01 17.19
CA ILE A 218 -29.51 -8.39 17.14
C ILE A 218 -30.13 -8.31 18.54
N LEU A 219 -29.95 -9.33 19.39
CA LEU A 219 -30.42 -9.32 20.77
C LEU A 219 -29.64 -8.33 21.64
N ALA A 220 -28.35 -8.12 21.38
CA ALA A 220 -27.51 -7.13 22.05
C ALA A 220 -27.81 -5.70 21.57
N GLU A 221 -28.15 -5.53 20.29
CA GLU A 221 -28.59 -4.26 19.73
C GLU A 221 -30.01 -3.90 20.19
N GLN A 222 -30.92 -4.89 20.26
CA GLN A 222 -32.23 -4.73 20.90
C GLN A 222 -32.11 -4.60 22.42
N GLY A 223 -31.14 -5.23 23.07
CA GLY A 223 -30.84 -5.11 24.48
C GLY A 223 -30.26 -3.75 24.83
N GLY A 224 -29.42 -3.18 23.97
CA GLY A 224 -28.94 -1.79 24.05
C GLY A 224 -30.06 -0.78 23.79
N GLN A 225 -31.00 -1.09 22.89
CA GLN A 225 -32.24 -0.32 22.74
C GLN A 225 -33.19 -0.50 23.93
N GLN A 226 -33.24 -1.66 24.59
CA GLN A 226 -34.03 -1.90 25.80
C GLN A 226 -33.39 -1.30 27.06
N GLN A 227 -32.06 -1.14 27.11
CA GLN A 227 -31.36 -0.39 28.16
C GLN A 227 -31.48 1.13 27.94
N ALA A 228 -31.69 1.58 26.70
CA ALA A 228 -32.19 2.93 26.40
C ALA A 228 -33.68 3.10 26.72
N GLN A 229 -34.49 2.02 26.63
CA GLN A 229 -35.92 2.02 26.96
C GLN A 229 -36.22 1.84 28.48
N GLN A 230 -35.26 1.35 29.27
CA GLN A 230 -35.36 1.25 30.73
C GLN A 230 -34.87 2.49 31.48
N ARG A 231 -34.36 3.51 30.79
CA ARG A 231 -34.54 4.88 31.28
C ARG A 231 -35.98 5.26 30.97
N GLN A 232 -36.88 4.86 31.86
CA GLN A 232 -38.24 5.36 31.83
C GLN A 232 -38.16 6.89 31.64
N PRO A 233 -38.82 7.46 30.63
CA PRO A 233 -39.00 8.90 30.61
C PRO A 233 -39.79 9.23 31.88
N VAL A 234 -39.11 9.83 32.86
CA VAL A 234 -39.76 10.46 33.99
C VAL A 234 -40.54 11.61 33.39
N MET A 235 -41.78 11.32 32.99
CA MET A 235 -42.75 12.34 32.61
C MET A 235 -42.85 13.28 33.82
N PRO A 236 -42.54 14.57 33.69
CA PRO A 236 -42.72 15.50 34.80
C PRO A 236 -44.22 15.49 35.14
N SER A 237 -44.53 14.99 36.34
CA SER A 237 -45.88 15.07 36.89
C SER A 237 -46.32 16.53 36.86
N ASN A 238 -47.42 16.79 36.15
CA ASN A 238 -48.22 18.01 36.20
C ASN A 238 -47.46 19.35 36.34
N MET A 239 -47.13 19.96 35.20
CA MET A 239 -46.94 21.42 35.14
C MET A 239 -48.27 22.19 34.94
N ALA A 240 -49.42 21.49 34.87
CA ALA A 240 -50.73 22.13 34.71
C ALA A 240 -51.22 22.89 35.96
N ALA A 241 -50.59 22.72 37.13
CA ALA A 241 -50.92 23.45 38.35
C ALA A 241 -49.88 24.51 38.76
N ALA A 242 -48.79 24.68 38.00
CA ALA A 242 -47.81 25.73 38.27
C ALA A 242 -48.25 27.03 37.60
N ARG A 243 -48.99 27.86 38.35
CA ARG A 243 -49.24 29.26 37.98
C ARG A 243 -47.90 29.95 37.68
N ASN A 244 -47.80 30.48 36.48
CA ASN A 244 -46.71 31.29 35.98
C ASN A 244 -46.52 32.53 36.86
N VAL A 245 -45.50 32.52 37.73
CA VAL A 245 -44.98 33.69 38.45
C VAL A 245 -43.48 33.80 38.16
N GLY A 246 -43.16 34.15 36.93
CA GLY A 246 -41.81 34.47 36.52
C GLY A 246 -41.84 35.30 35.26
N ALA A 247 -41.85 36.63 35.43
CA ALA A 247 -41.75 37.58 34.33
C ALA A 247 -40.46 37.32 33.53
N ARG A 248 -40.59 36.76 32.33
CA ARG A 248 -39.49 36.64 31.37
C ARG A 248 -39.62 37.73 30.32
N SER A 249 -38.94 38.85 30.59
CA SER A 249 -38.48 39.78 29.58
C SER A 249 -37.26 39.16 28.90
N GLY A 250 -37.39 38.80 27.62
CA GLY A 250 -36.31 38.27 26.78
C GLY A 250 -36.82 38.13 25.35
N PRO A 251 -35.97 38.28 24.31
CA PRO A 251 -36.42 38.40 22.93
C PRO A 251 -37.21 37.16 22.50
N ALA A 252 -38.46 37.36 22.10
CA ALA A 252 -39.26 36.31 21.50
C ALA A 252 -38.58 35.89 20.19
N TRP A 253 -38.13 34.64 20.11
CA TRP A 253 -37.62 34.03 18.90
C TRP A 253 -38.72 34.04 17.83
N GLY A 254 -38.72 35.07 16.99
CA GLY A 254 -39.48 35.11 15.75
C GLY A 254 -38.93 34.03 14.84
N GLY A 255 -39.78 33.10 14.42
CA GLY A 255 -39.40 31.90 13.69
C GLY A 255 -38.62 32.14 12.39
N PRO A 256 -38.33 31.07 11.62
CA PRO A 256 -37.51 31.18 10.42
C PRO A 256 -38.07 32.24 9.46
N SER A 257 -37.18 33.06 8.88
CA SER A 257 -37.54 34.16 7.99
C SER A 257 -38.51 33.70 6.90
N PRO A 258 -39.58 34.46 6.62
CA PRO A 258 -40.54 34.09 5.60
C PRO A 258 -39.81 34.00 4.26
N ILE A 259 -40.20 33.00 3.47
CA ILE A 259 -39.51 32.62 2.22
C ILE A 259 -39.38 33.77 1.22
N GLN A 260 -40.21 34.82 1.35
CA GLN A 260 -40.18 36.00 0.50
C GLN A 260 -38.93 36.88 0.72
N ASP A 261 -38.39 36.93 1.94
CA ASP A 261 -37.13 37.66 2.24
C ASP A 261 -35.89 36.99 1.62
N ILE A 262 -35.98 35.69 1.31
CA ILE A 262 -34.90 34.93 0.66
C ILE A 262 -34.81 35.30 -0.82
N PHE A 263 -35.95 35.52 -1.48
CA PHE A 263 -35.99 35.83 -2.91
C PHE A 263 -35.65 37.29 -3.21
N ASP A 264 -35.96 38.24 -2.32
CA ASP A 264 -35.62 39.65 -2.51
C ASP A 264 -34.12 39.94 -2.26
N ARG A 265 -33.45 39.16 -1.40
CA ARG A 265 -32.00 39.27 -1.17
C ARG A 265 -31.15 38.87 -2.39
N SER A 266 -31.70 38.09 -3.32
CA SER A 266 -31.01 37.67 -4.55
C SER A 266 -31.00 38.72 -5.68
N ARG A 267 -31.72 39.85 -5.52
CA ARG A 267 -31.76 40.95 -6.51
C ARG A 267 -31.02 42.21 -6.09
N GLN A 268 -30.18 42.14 -5.06
CA GLN A 268 -29.38 43.28 -4.58
C GLN A 268 -27.87 43.03 -4.71
N THR A 269 -27.47 42.41 -5.82
CA THR A 269 -26.10 42.49 -6.34
C THR A 269 -26.19 42.91 -7.81
N GLY A 270 -26.10 44.22 -8.01
CA GLY A 270 -26.04 44.91 -9.30
C GLY A 270 -25.54 46.32 -9.05
#